data_AF-A0A4Y2K128-F1
#
_entry.id   AF-A0A4Y2K128-F1
#
_cell.length_a   1.000
_cell.length_b   1.000
_cell.length_c   1.000
_cell.angle_alpha   90.00
_cell.angle_beta   90.00
_cell.angle_gamma   90.00
#
_symmetry.space_group_name_H-M   'P 1'
#
loop_
_entity.id
_entity.type
_entity.pdbx_description
1 polymer ?
#
loop_
_entity_poly.entity_id
_entity_poly.type
_entity_poly.pdbx_seq_one_letter_code
_entity_poly.pdbx_strand_id
1 'polypeptide(L)'
;MHKLSFSYINHVLISFRIVGGRIDHSHHFNNAHRALVDTLAFEDAVITALGMTRTDDTLMVVTSDHSHVFAFGGYPKRGNPIF
;
A
#
# COMPACT_ATOMS: atom_id res chain seq x y z
N MET A 1 32.85 33.32 -17.66
CA MET A 1 31.43 32.92 -17.78
C MET A 1 31.03 32.17 -16.53
N HIS A 2 30.40 32.86 -15.58
CA HIS A 2 29.85 32.25 -14.37
C HIS A 2 28.49 31.65 -14.70
N LYS A 3 28.37 30.32 -14.60
CA LYS A 3 27.04 29.69 -14.56
C LYS A 3 26.59 29.71 -13.11
N LEU A 4 25.46 30.42 -12.93
CA LEU A 4 24.74 30.60 -11.69
C LEU A 4 24.48 29.25 -11.01
N SER A 5 24.81 29.20 -9.72
CA SER A 5 24.34 28.18 -8.78
C SER A 5 22.83 28.32 -8.62
N PHE A 6 22.09 27.23 -8.85
CA PHE A 6 20.70 27.12 -8.40
C PHE A 6 20.73 26.54 -6.98
N SER A 7 20.38 27.37 -6.02
CA SER A 7 20.22 26.96 -4.62
C SER A 7 18.83 26.37 -4.44
N TYR A 8 18.74 25.06 -4.13
CA TYR A 8 17.51 24.43 -3.67
C TYR A 8 17.21 24.92 -2.25
N ILE A 9 16.40 25.95 -2.12
CA ILE A 9 15.89 26.42 -0.83
C ILE A 9 14.38 26.24 -0.87
N ASN A 10 13.91 25.20 -0.15
CA ASN A 10 12.61 25.03 0.53
C ASN A 10 12.24 23.52 0.64
N HIS A 11 13.02 22.72 1.36
CA HIS A 11 12.63 21.35 1.69
C HIS A 11 11.65 21.35 2.88
N VAL A 12 10.37 21.58 2.61
CA VAL A 12 9.31 21.30 3.59
C VAL A 12 9.00 19.81 3.53
N LEU A 13 9.26 19.09 4.63
CA LEU A 13 8.90 17.68 4.75
C LEU A 13 7.38 17.55 4.92
N ILE A 14 6.75 16.69 4.13
CA ILE A 14 5.33 16.35 4.24
C ILE A 14 5.22 14.86 4.57
N SER A 15 4.35 14.51 5.53
CA SER A 15 4.07 13.13 5.91
C SER A 15 2.59 12.81 5.64
N PHE A 16 2.34 11.67 5.01
CA PHE A 16 1.00 11.16 4.71
C PHE A 16 0.82 9.76 5.30
N ARG A 17 -0.40 9.47 5.75
CA ARG A 17 -0.80 8.12 6.18
C ARG A 17 -2.04 7.69 5.40
N ILE A 18 -1.93 6.56 4.70
CA ILE A 18 -3.02 5.92 3.95
C ILE A 18 -3.35 4.60 4.66
N VAL A 19 -4.63 4.32 4.92
CA VAL A 19 -5.06 3.14 5.71
C VAL A 19 -6.15 2.37 4.99
N GLY A 20 -5.87 1.11 4.65
CA GLY A 20 -6.85 0.13 4.15
C GLY A 20 -7.73 -0.47 5.25
N GLY A 21 -8.34 0.36 6.09
CA GLY A 21 -8.93 -0.09 7.38
C GLY A 21 -10.12 -1.05 7.29
N ARG A 22 -10.68 -1.30 6.10
CA ARG A 22 -11.77 -2.27 5.92
C ARG A 22 -11.29 -3.71 5.71
N ILE A 23 -9.99 -3.90 5.45
CA ILE A 23 -9.35 -5.23 5.39
C ILE A 23 -9.55 -5.94 6.75
N ASP A 24 -9.21 -5.26 7.84
CA ASP A 24 -9.38 -5.71 9.23
C ASP A 24 -10.84 -6.07 9.54
N HIS A 25 -11.77 -5.14 9.34
CA HIS A 25 -13.19 -5.38 9.55
C HIS A 25 -13.70 -6.62 8.79
N SER A 26 -13.31 -6.77 7.53
CA SER A 26 -13.71 -7.92 6.72
C SER A 26 -13.16 -9.24 7.26
N HIS A 27 -11.93 -9.27 7.79
CA HIS A 27 -11.41 -10.44 8.48
C HIS A 27 -12.12 -10.74 9.80
N HIS A 28 -12.51 -9.73 10.58
CA HIS A 28 -13.34 -9.90 11.77
C HIS A 28 -14.72 -10.53 11.47
N PHE A 29 -15.27 -10.29 10.27
CA PHE A 29 -16.49 -10.94 9.79
C PHE A 29 -16.25 -12.29 9.09
N ASN A 30 -15.03 -12.83 9.10
CA ASN A 30 -14.64 -14.03 8.35
C ASN A 30 -14.97 -13.94 6.84
N ASN A 31 -14.94 -12.75 6.27
CA ASN A 31 -15.27 -12.49 4.87
C ASN A 31 -13.99 -12.28 4.05
N ALA A 32 -13.37 -13.39 3.63
CA ALA A 32 -12.12 -13.36 2.87
C ALA A 32 -12.24 -12.63 1.53
N HIS A 33 -13.38 -12.76 0.83
CA HIS A 33 -13.61 -12.05 -0.44
C HIS A 33 -13.48 -10.54 -0.26
N ARG A 34 -14.19 -9.95 0.72
CA ARG A 34 -14.11 -8.50 0.95
C ARG A 34 -12.75 -8.07 1.49
N ALA A 35 -12.12 -8.86 2.38
CA ALA A 35 -10.80 -8.53 2.89
C ALA A 35 -9.75 -8.45 1.77
N LEU A 36 -9.79 -9.39 0.82
CA LEU A 36 -8.89 -9.40 -0.32
C LEU A 36 -9.22 -8.30 -1.34
N VAL A 37 -10.50 -8.01 -1.59
CA VAL A 37 -10.91 -6.88 -2.45
C VAL A 37 -10.47 -5.54 -1.87
N ASP A 38 -10.67 -5.31 -0.57
CA ASP A 38 -10.19 -4.09 0.11
C ASP A 38 -8.65 -4.01 0.12
N THR A 39 -7.96 -5.16 0.10
CA THR A 39 -6.49 -5.23 -0.05
C THR A 39 -6.05 -4.77 -1.44
N LEU A 40 -6.77 -5.16 -2.51
CA LEU A 40 -6.51 -4.67 -3.86
C LEU A 40 -6.73 -3.15 -3.97
N ALA A 41 -7.80 -2.63 -3.34
CA ALA A 41 -8.02 -1.18 -3.30
C ALA A 41 -6.89 -0.42 -2.55
N PHE A 42 -6.29 -1.04 -1.53
CA PHE A 42 -5.12 -0.47 -0.86
C PHE A 42 -3.86 -0.54 -1.75
N GLU A 43 -3.67 -1.62 -2.51
CA GLU A 43 -2.61 -1.74 -3.52
C GLU A 43 -2.73 -0.66 -4.61
N ASP A 44 -3.94 -0.40 -5.12
CA ASP A 44 -4.20 0.68 -6.07
C ASP A 44 -3.76 2.06 -5.53
N ALA A 45 -3.99 2.31 -4.23
CA ALA A 45 -3.55 3.53 -3.57
C ALA A 45 -2.01 3.62 -3.47
N VAL A 46 -1.32 2.50 -3.21
CA VAL A 46 0.14 2.42 -3.21
C VAL A 46 0.69 2.69 -4.61
N ILE A 47 0.14 2.05 -5.64
CA ILE A 47 0.53 2.28 -7.05
C ILE A 47 0.33 3.74 -7.44
N THR A 48 -0.80 4.32 -7.06
CA THR A 48 -1.09 5.73 -7.31
C THR A 48 -0.05 6.63 -6.63
N ALA A 49 0.29 6.37 -5.36
CA ALA A 49 1.31 7.14 -4.64
C ALA A 49 2.71 7.00 -5.27
N LEU A 50 3.08 5.80 -5.75
CA LEU A 50 4.32 5.58 -6.49
C LEU A 50 4.37 6.39 -7.79
N GLY A 51 3.25 6.49 -8.50
CA GLY A 51 3.14 7.31 -9.72
C GLY A 51 3.14 8.82 -9.47
N MET A 52 2.86 9.26 -8.24
CA MET A 52 2.77 10.67 -7.85
C MET A 52 4.03 11.21 -7.14
N THR A 53 4.98 10.34 -6.78
CA THR A 53 6.16 10.70 -5.98
C THR A 53 7.45 10.28 -6.68
N ARG A 54 8.60 10.80 -6.20
CA ARG A 54 9.91 10.43 -6.72
C ARG A 54 10.66 9.59 -5.70
N THR A 55 11.28 8.49 -6.15
CA THR A 55 11.99 7.57 -5.24
C THR A 55 13.29 8.14 -4.68
N ASP A 56 13.81 9.23 -5.24
CA ASP A 56 15.04 9.89 -4.78
C ASP A 56 14.82 10.87 -3.62
N ASP A 57 13.57 11.28 -3.36
CA ASP A 57 13.22 12.21 -2.27
C ASP A 57 12.06 11.72 -1.37
N THR A 58 11.42 10.61 -1.71
CA THR A 58 10.27 10.07 -0.98
C THR A 58 10.56 8.68 -0.40
N LEU A 59 10.44 8.54 0.93
CA LEU A 59 10.44 7.25 1.61
C LEU A 59 9.00 6.72 1.73
N MET A 60 8.73 5.55 1.16
CA MET A 60 7.45 4.86 1.29
C MET A 60 7.62 3.59 2.11
N VAL A 61 6.79 3.40 3.14
CA VAL A 61 6.73 2.19 3.96
C VAL A 61 5.31 1.65 3.91
N VAL A 62 5.17 0.38 3.54
CA VAL A 62 3.90 -0.36 3.56
C VAL A 62 4.01 -1.42 4.65
N THR A 63 3.03 -1.44 5.56
CA THR A 63 3.00 -2.37 6.70
C THR A 63 1.57 -2.67 7.10
N SER A 64 1.39 -3.72 7.90
CA SER A 64 0.20 -3.92 8.74
C SER A 64 0.48 -3.48 10.17
N ASP A 65 -0.56 -3.14 10.92
CA ASP A 65 -0.50 -3.00 12.37
C ASP A 65 -0.53 -4.37 13.07
N HIS A 66 -1.29 -5.32 12.52
CA HIS A 66 -1.29 -6.74 12.91
C HIS A 66 -1.79 -7.65 11.79
N SER A 67 -1.72 -8.97 12.01
CA SER A 67 -2.31 -9.99 11.13
C SER A 67 -3.66 -10.46 11.68
N HIS A 68 -4.25 -11.45 11.00
CA HIS A 68 -5.42 -12.21 11.45
C HIS A 68 -5.12 -13.71 11.44
N VAL A 69 -6.00 -14.50 12.06
CA VAL A 69 -5.98 -15.97 11.99
C VAL A 69 -6.40 -16.52 10.61
N PHE A 70 -6.37 -15.68 9.57
CA PHE A 70 -6.64 -16.08 8.21
C PHE A 70 -5.54 -17.03 7.72
N ALA A 71 -5.95 -18.19 7.20
CA ALA A 71 -5.05 -19.17 6.62
C ALA A 71 -5.54 -19.52 5.21
N PHE A 72 -4.59 -19.67 4.30
CA PHE A 72 -4.83 -20.13 2.93
C PHE A 72 -4.14 -21.48 2.73
N GLY A 73 -4.91 -22.52 2.37
CA GLY A 73 -4.41 -23.89 2.34
C GLY A 73 -5.25 -24.84 1.46
N GLY A 74 -5.01 -26.14 1.62
CA GLY A 74 -5.56 -27.20 0.76
C GLY A 74 -4.60 -27.58 -0.38
N TYR A 75 -5.11 -28.23 -1.42
CA TYR A 75 -4.34 -28.65 -2.61
C TYR A 75 -4.91 -28.07 -3.91
N PRO A 76 -5.19 -26.75 -4.01
CA PRO A 76 -5.71 -26.16 -5.25
C PRO A 76 -4.66 -26.22 -6.35
N LYS A 77 -5.10 -26.47 -7.59
CA LYS A 77 -4.22 -26.35 -8.77
C LYS A 77 -3.93 -24.88 -9.04
N ARG A 78 -2.78 -24.59 -9.67
CA ARG A 78 -2.44 -23.24 -10.14
C ARG A 78 -3.55 -22.69 -11.03
N GLY A 79 -3.95 -21.45 -10.77
CA GLY A 79 -5.02 -20.76 -11.51
C GLY A 79 -6.43 -21.06 -11.00
N ASN A 80 -6.59 -21.89 -9.96
CA ASN A 80 -7.88 -22.04 -9.29
C ASN A 80 -8.27 -20.70 -8.61
N PRO A 81 -9.52 -20.23 -8.78
CA PRO A 81 -9.97 -19.00 -8.16
C PRO A 81 -9.96 -19.11 -6.63
N ILE A 82 -9.67 -17.99 -5.96
CA ILE A 82 -9.70 -17.87 -4.49
C ILE A 82 -11.11 -17.57 -3.98
N PHE A 83 -11.98 -17.05 -4.87
CA PHE A 83 -13.41 -16.80 -4.67
C PHE A 83 -14.15 -16.87 -5.99
#